data_AF-A0A258NC30-F1
#
_entry.id   AF-A0A258NC30-F1
#
_cell.length_a   1.000
_cell.length_b   1.000
_cell.length_c   1.000
_cell.angle_alpha   90.00
_cell.angle_beta   90.00
_cell.angle_gamma   90.00
#
_symmetry.space_group_name_H-M   'P 1'
#
loop_
_entity.id
_entity.type
_entity.pdbx_description
1 polymer ?
#
loop_
_entity_poly.entity_id
_entity_poly.type
_entity_poly.pdbx_seq_one_letter_code
_entity_poly.pdbx_strand_id
1 'polypeptide(L)'
;HLFLSINDIVSEVEGMVTPGEAHMNELLEFVRAWPRSTPLVIHCYAGVSRSTAAAYVTLCALLPHRDEFELAVRLRSASPTATPNAKIVSLGDAALNRNGRMIRAISAIGRGRDCMAGEPFQLALD
;
A
#
# COMPACT_ATOMS: atom_id res chain seq x y z
N HIS A 1 -17.38 2.66 -1.29
CA HIS A 1 -16.56 2.10 -0.19
C HIS A 1 -16.09 0.72 -0.64
N LEU A 2 -14.82 0.37 -0.40
CA LEU A 2 -14.26 -0.95 -0.68
C LEU A 2 -13.77 -1.57 0.64
N PHE A 3 -14.09 -2.84 0.86
CA PHE A 3 -13.62 -3.61 2.01
C PHE A 3 -12.93 -4.88 1.52
N LEU A 4 -11.65 -5.04 1.88
CA LEU A 4 -10.85 -6.22 1.52
C LEU A 4 -10.60 -7.07 2.77
N SER A 5 -11.21 -8.25 2.83
CA SER A 5 -11.13 -9.18 3.95
C SER A 5 -9.79 -9.94 3.98
N ILE A 6 -8.69 -9.23 4.26
CA ILE A 6 -7.33 -9.80 4.26
C ILE A 6 -6.62 -9.71 5.62
N ASN A 7 -5.93 -10.77 5.98
CA ASN A 7 -5.03 -10.82 7.15
C ASN A 7 -3.69 -10.14 6.83
N ASP A 8 -2.99 -9.68 7.87
CA ASP A 8 -1.68 -9.03 7.74
C ASP A 8 -0.53 -10.05 7.68
N ILE A 9 -0.54 -10.87 6.64
CA ILE A 9 0.40 -11.98 6.45
C ILE A 9 1.05 -11.89 5.07
N VAL A 10 2.26 -12.46 4.96
CA VAL A 10 3.05 -12.43 3.72
C VAL A 10 3.13 -13.77 3.01
N SER A 11 2.73 -14.85 3.69
CA SER A 11 2.67 -16.22 3.21
C SER A 11 1.37 -16.86 3.70
N GLU A 12 0.98 -17.97 3.08
CA GLU A 12 -0.20 -18.71 3.50
C GLU A 12 -0.07 -19.18 4.96
N VAL A 13 -1.15 -18.99 5.71
CA VAL A 13 -1.30 -19.45 7.10
C VAL A 13 -2.69 -20.06 7.20
N GLU A 14 -2.76 -21.28 7.73
CA GLU A 14 -4.02 -22.00 7.90
C GLU A 14 -5.05 -21.16 8.67
N GLY A 15 -6.28 -21.11 8.17
CA GLY A 15 -7.36 -20.32 8.77
C GLY A 15 -7.28 -18.81 8.54
N MET A 16 -6.32 -18.31 7.76
CA MET A 16 -6.19 -16.88 7.44
C MET A 16 -6.34 -16.61 5.94
N VAL A 17 -6.86 -15.42 5.62
CA VAL A 17 -6.96 -14.93 4.24
C VAL A 17 -5.70 -14.18 3.85
N THR A 18 -4.89 -14.78 2.99
CA THR A 18 -3.66 -14.16 2.48
C THR A 18 -4.01 -13.14 1.39
N PRO A 19 -3.32 -11.98 1.33
CA PRO A 19 -3.46 -11.08 0.20
C PRO A 19 -3.16 -11.80 -1.13
N GLY A 20 -3.99 -11.56 -2.14
CA GLY A 20 -3.96 -12.28 -3.41
C GLY A 20 -4.36 -11.38 -4.58
N GLU A 21 -4.24 -11.90 -5.80
CA GLU A 21 -4.46 -11.14 -7.04
C GLU A 21 -5.87 -10.56 -7.17
N ALA A 22 -6.90 -11.32 -6.75
CA ALA A 22 -8.28 -10.85 -6.75
C ALA A 22 -8.44 -9.57 -5.92
N HIS A 23 -7.92 -9.57 -4.68
CA HIS A 23 -7.92 -8.39 -3.80
C HIS A 23 -7.17 -7.20 -4.41
N MET A 24 -6.07 -7.46 -5.15
CA MET A 24 -5.31 -6.41 -5.83
C MET A 24 -6.09 -5.80 -6.99
N ASN A 25 -6.78 -6.63 -7.78
CA ASN A 25 -7.63 -6.17 -8.87
C ASN A 25 -8.78 -5.30 -8.35
N GLU A 26 -9.46 -5.74 -7.28
CA GLU A 26 -10.51 -4.95 -6.62
C GLU A 26 -10.00 -3.59 -6.12
N LEU A 27 -8.81 -3.56 -5.49
CA LEU A 27 -8.18 -2.31 -5.07
C LEU A 27 -7.92 -1.39 -6.26
N LEU A 28 -7.29 -1.92 -7.32
CA LEU A 28 -6.92 -1.13 -8.49
C LEU A 28 -8.13 -0.59 -9.26
N GLU A 29 -9.17 -1.41 -9.42
CA GLU A 29 -10.44 -0.99 -10.02
C GLU A 29 -11.05 0.16 -9.21
N PHE A 30 -11.16 -0.01 -7.89
CA PHE A 30 -11.73 0.99 -7.00
C PHE A 30 -10.97 2.32 -7.03
N VAL A 31 -9.63 2.31 -6.94
CA VAL A 31 -8.85 3.56 -6.92
C VAL A 31 -8.78 4.24 -8.29
N ARG A 32 -8.87 3.48 -9.40
CA ARG A 32 -8.97 4.06 -10.74
C ARG A 32 -10.32 4.72 -10.97
N ALA A 33 -11.40 4.15 -10.42
CA ALA A 33 -12.75 4.69 -10.49
C ALA A 33 -12.99 5.87 -9.52
N TRP A 34 -12.09 6.13 -8.57
CA TRP A 34 -12.22 7.24 -7.63
C TRP A 34 -12.22 8.60 -8.36
N PRO A 35 -13.29 9.43 -8.23
CA PRO A 35 -13.42 10.69 -8.96
C PRO A 35 -12.45 11.80 -8.53
N ARG A 36 -11.76 11.63 -7.40
CA ARG A 36 -10.81 12.60 -6.83
C ARG A 36 -11.41 13.98 -6.49
N SER A 37 -12.73 14.08 -6.38
CA SER A 37 -13.42 15.30 -5.91
C SER A 37 -13.36 15.49 -4.39
N THR A 38 -13.10 14.41 -3.65
CA THR A 38 -12.91 14.39 -2.20
C THR A 38 -11.76 13.43 -1.85
N PRO A 39 -11.07 13.62 -0.70
CA PRO A 39 -10.00 12.73 -0.27
C PRO A 39 -10.44 11.25 -0.15
N LEU A 40 -9.54 10.33 -0.51
CA LEU A 40 -9.71 8.90 -0.28
C LEU A 40 -9.06 8.51 1.05
N VAL A 41 -9.81 7.85 1.92
CA VAL A 41 -9.31 7.29 3.19
C VAL A 41 -9.00 5.81 3.01
N ILE A 42 -7.78 5.40 3.37
CA ILE A 42 -7.33 4.01 3.39
C ILE A 42 -6.87 3.68 4.81
N HIS A 43 -7.46 2.66 5.44
CA HIS A 43 -7.10 2.27 6.79
C HIS A 43 -7.08 0.74 6.95
N CYS A 44 -6.43 0.29 8.01
CA CYS A 44 -6.51 -1.09 8.50
C CYS A 44 -6.64 -1.03 10.03
N TYR A 45 -6.38 -2.14 10.72
CA TYR A 45 -6.48 -2.17 12.19
C TYR A 45 -5.48 -1.23 12.86
N ALA A 46 -4.18 -1.36 12.58
CA ALA A 46 -3.13 -0.58 13.22
C ALA A 46 -2.66 0.65 12.42
N GLY A 47 -3.04 0.78 11.14
CA GLY A 47 -2.56 1.87 10.28
C GLY A 47 -1.08 1.78 9.89
N VAL A 48 -0.44 0.61 10.08
CA VAL A 48 1.01 0.43 9.91
C VAL A 48 1.39 -0.33 8.64
N SER A 49 0.71 -1.45 8.35
CA SER A 49 1.18 -2.42 7.35
C SER A 49 0.28 -2.55 6.11
N ARG A 50 -0.91 -3.15 6.24
CA ARG A 50 -1.84 -3.31 5.09
C ARG A 50 -2.25 -2.00 4.44
N SER A 51 -2.65 -1.00 5.24
CA SER A 51 -3.13 0.28 4.72
C SER A 51 -2.03 1.11 4.06
N THR A 52 -0.81 1.06 4.61
CA THR A 52 0.32 1.79 4.04
C THR A 52 0.83 1.12 2.76
N ALA A 53 0.77 -0.21 2.66
CA ALA A 53 0.98 -0.92 1.40
C ALA A 53 -0.10 -0.57 0.37
N ALA A 54 -1.37 -0.60 0.74
CA ALA A 54 -2.46 -0.21 -0.16
C ALA A 54 -2.34 1.26 -0.61
N ALA A 55 -1.97 2.18 0.30
CA ALA A 55 -1.71 3.58 -0.03
C ALA A 55 -0.52 3.72 -1.00
N TYR A 56 0.55 2.97 -0.79
CA TYR A 56 1.71 2.97 -1.69
C TYR A 56 1.36 2.47 -3.11
N VAL A 57 0.65 1.34 -3.19
CA VAL A 57 0.13 0.80 -4.45
C VAL A 57 -0.78 1.81 -5.13
N THR A 58 -1.64 2.49 -4.36
CA THR A 58 -2.54 3.53 -4.86
C THR A 58 -1.76 4.69 -5.47
N LEU A 59 -0.73 5.21 -4.79
CA LEU A 59 0.15 6.25 -5.34
C LEU A 59 0.80 5.79 -6.65
N CYS A 60 1.35 4.57 -6.69
CA CYS A 60 1.99 4.03 -7.89
C CYS A 60 1.01 3.81 -9.05
N ALA A 61 -0.27 3.51 -8.76
CA ALA A 61 -1.32 3.35 -9.76
C ALA A 61 -1.81 4.68 -10.31
N LEU A 62 -1.91 5.72 -9.48
CA LEU A 62 -2.44 7.03 -9.86
C LEU A 62 -1.38 7.98 -10.43
N LEU A 63 -0.10 7.75 -10.09
CA LEU A 63 1.03 8.55 -10.55
C LEU A 63 1.98 7.68 -11.38
N PRO A 64 1.57 7.23 -12.59
CA PRO A 64 2.29 6.19 -13.31
C PRO A 64 3.73 6.56 -13.69
N HIS A 65 3.98 7.86 -13.85
CA HIS A 65 5.26 8.43 -14.28
C HIS A 65 6.23 8.76 -13.13
N ARG A 66 5.79 8.67 -11.87
CA ARG A 66 6.65 8.93 -10.71
C ARG A 66 7.50 7.71 -10.39
N ASP A 67 8.68 7.96 -9.85
CA ASP A 67 9.59 6.92 -9.41
C ASP A 67 9.05 6.22 -8.15
N GLU A 68 9.15 4.89 -8.12
CA GLU A 68 8.59 4.10 -7.03
C GLU A 68 9.32 4.35 -5.69
N PHE A 69 10.62 4.68 -5.71
CA PHE A 69 11.38 5.00 -4.50
C PHE A 69 11.05 6.40 -3.97
N GLU A 70 10.87 7.39 -4.84
CA GLU A 70 10.34 8.72 -4.46
C GLU A 70 9.03 8.57 -3.67
N LEU A 71 8.08 7.78 -4.20
CA LEU A 71 6.79 7.55 -3.56
C LEU A 71 6.91 6.80 -2.22
N ALA A 72 7.87 5.88 -2.11
CA ALA A 72 8.13 5.14 -0.87
C ALA A 72 8.71 6.06 0.22
N VAL A 73 9.65 6.93 -0.14
CA VAL A 73 10.21 7.94 0.76
C VAL A 73 9.11 8.92 1.19
N ARG A 74 8.26 9.36 0.26
CA ARG A 74 7.11 10.23 0.59
C ARG A 74 6.18 9.59 1.60
N LEU A 75 5.85 8.31 1.43
CA LEU A 75 5.07 7.54 2.41
C LEU A 75 5.74 7.50 3.78
N ARG A 76 7.04 7.19 3.84
CA ARG A 76 7.82 7.16 5.09
C ARG A 76 7.86 8.53 5.77
N SER A 77 8.02 9.61 5.01
CA SER A 77 8.06 10.98 5.54
C SER A 77 6.71 11.39 6.12
N ALA A 78 5.61 11.01 5.48
CA ALA A 78 4.27 11.27 6.00
C ALA A 78 3.91 10.37 7.20
N SER A 79 4.46 9.16 7.25
CA SER A 79 4.25 8.20 8.33
C SER A 79 5.55 7.50 8.74
N PRO A 80 6.21 7.97 9.80
CA PRO A 80 7.45 7.36 10.29
C PRO A 80 7.29 5.91 10.74
N THR A 81 6.07 5.45 11.00
CA THR A 81 5.75 4.09 11.45
C THR A 81 5.38 3.14 10.30
N ALA A 82 5.07 3.64 9.11
CA ALA A 82 4.61 2.83 7.97
C ALA A 82 5.54 1.63 7.72
N THR A 83 5.06 0.41 7.77
CA THR A 83 5.84 -0.78 7.45
C THR A 83 5.04 -1.58 6.43
N PRO A 84 5.06 -1.19 5.14
CA PRO A 84 4.16 -1.76 4.14
C PRO A 84 4.28 -3.28 4.04
N ASN A 85 3.14 -3.96 4.06
CA ASN A 85 3.07 -5.41 3.88
C ASN A 85 3.72 -5.83 2.54
N ALA A 86 4.79 -6.62 2.60
CA ALA A 86 5.58 -7.00 1.43
C ALA A 86 4.79 -7.80 0.38
N LYS A 87 3.82 -8.63 0.79
CA LYS A 87 2.98 -9.40 -0.14
C LYS A 87 2.06 -8.49 -0.94
N ILE A 88 1.39 -7.54 -0.28
CA ILE A 88 0.56 -6.54 -0.96
C ILE A 88 1.39 -5.71 -1.94
N VAL A 89 2.60 -5.28 -1.53
CA VAL A 89 3.52 -4.54 -2.41
C VAL A 89 3.92 -5.39 -3.62
N SER A 90 4.23 -6.68 -3.44
CA SER A 90 4.58 -7.57 -4.57
C SER A 90 3.43 -7.78 -5.54
N LEU A 91 2.19 -7.86 -5.03
CA LEU A 91 1.00 -7.98 -5.87
C LEU A 91 0.78 -6.70 -6.68
N GLY A 92 0.97 -5.54 -6.05
CA GLY A 92 0.89 -4.25 -6.74
C GLY A 92 1.98 -4.08 -7.79
N ASP A 93 3.21 -4.50 -7.50
CA ASP A 93 4.33 -4.47 -8.45
C ASP A 93 4.01 -5.28 -9.71
N ALA A 94 3.53 -6.51 -9.53
CA ALA A 94 3.12 -7.39 -10.62
C ALA A 94 1.94 -6.80 -11.41
N ALA A 95 0.86 -6.40 -10.73
CA ALA A 95 -0.35 -5.88 -11.37
C ALA A 95 -0.13 -4.56 -12.13
N LEU A 96 0.87 -3.77 -11.75
CA LEU A 96 1.24 -2.51 -12.40
C LEU A 96 2.46 -2.66 -13.34
N ASN A 97 2.97 -3.87 -13.55
CA ASN A 97 4.15 -4.16 -14.38
C ASN A 97 5.38 -3.31 -14.00
N ARG A 98 5.68 -3.19 -12.70
CA ARG A 98 6.79 -2.38 -12.19
C ARG A 98 8.13 -3.11 -12.14
N ASN A 99 8.19 -4.39 -12.52
CA ASN A 99 9.42 -5.17 -12.67
C ASN A 99 10.31 -5.13 -11.41
N GLY A 100 9.69 -5.30 -10.25
CA GLY A 100 10.29 -5.31 -8.93
C GLY A 100 10.68 -3.92 -8.39
N ARG A 101 10.39 -2.81 -9.10
CA ARG A 101 10.77 -1.46 -8.62
C ARG A 101 10.03 -1.08 -7.34
N MET A 102 8.76 -1.44 -7.20
CA MET A 102 8.00 -1.18 -5.97
C MET A 102 8.55 -1.99 -4.80
N ILE A 103 8.90 -3.26 -5.04
CA ILE A 103 9.49 -4.14 -4.02
C ILE A 103 10.83 -3.58 -3.54
N ARG A 104 11.73 -3.19 -4.48
CA ARG A 104 13.03 -2.60 -4.14
C ARG A 104 12.87 -1.29 -3.37
N ALA A 105 11.93 -0.45 -3.76
CA ALA A 105 11.66 0.82 -3.10
C ALA A 105 11.22 0.65 -1.63
N ILE A 106 10.26 -0.24 -1.36
CA ILE A 106 9.82 -0.53 0.00
C ILE A 106 10.93 -1.19 0.82
N SER A 107 11.69 -2.11 0.22
CA SER A 107 12.84 -2.72 0.89
C SER A 107 13.91 -1.68 1.27
N ALA A 108 14.12 -0.65 0.44
CA ALA A 108 15.14 0.37 0.66
C ALA A 108 14.76 1.35 1.79
N ILE A 109 13.48 1.66 1.98
CA ILE A 109 13.04 2.48 3.13
C ILE A 109 12.95 1.70 4.45
N GLY A 110 13.07 0.37 4.40
CA GLY A 110 13.11 -0.52 5.55
C GLY A 110 11.86 -0.49 6.44
N ARG A 111 12.00 -1.14 7.61
CA ARG A 111 10.97 -1.16 8.66
C ARG A 111 10.80 0.24 9.28
N GLY A 112 9.57 0.64 9.54
CA GLY A 112 9.26 1.89 10.22
C GLY A 112 9.61 1.87 11.70
N ARG A 113 9.45 3.02 12.37
CA ARG A 113 9.60 3.12 13.82
C ARG A 113 8.61 2.19 14.53
N ASP A 114 9.02 1.69 15.69
CA ASP A 114 8.15 0.93 16.58
C ASP A 114 6.92 1.75 17.00
N CYS A 115 5.76 1.13 16.97
CA CYS A 115 4.52 1.71 17.44
C CYS A 115 3.48 0.63 17.72
N MET A 116 2.48 0.96 18.54
CA MET A 116 1.27 0.14 18.70
C MET A 116 0.26 0.39 17.57
N ALA A 117 0.14 1.64 17.13
CA ALA A 117 -0.68 2.06 15.99
C ALA A 117 -0.02 3.27 15.30
N GLY A 118 -0.30 3.44 14.01
CA GLY A 118 0.11 4.61 13.23
C GLY A 118 -0.80 5.80 13.47
N GLU A 119 -0.22 6.99 13.46
CA GLU A 119 -0.98 8.24 13.44
C GLU A 119 -1.57 8.47 12.04
N PRO A 120 -2.79 9.04 11.91
CA PRO A 120 -3.33 9.45 10.63
C PRO A 120 -2.42 10.44 9.91
N PHE A 121 -2.26 10.26 8.61
CA PHE A 121 -1.40 11.09 7.77
C PHE A 121 -2.04 11.29 6.39
N GLN A 122 -1.50 12.24 5.63
CA GLN A 122 -1.98 12.57 4.30
C GLN A 122 -0.88 12.43 3.25
N LEU A 123 -1.27 11.96 2.07
CA LEU A 123 -0.45 11.93 0.86
C LEU A 123 -1.21 12.71 -0.23
N ALA A 124 -0.56 13.70 -0.85
CA ALA A 124 -1.13 14.41 -1.99
C ALA A 124 -0.74 13.72 -3.32
N LEU A 125 -1.42 14.10 -4.41
CA LEU A 125 -1.21 13.56 -5.77
C LEU A 125 -0.57 14.60 -6.71
N ASP A 126 0.18 15.55 -6.16
CA ASP A 126 0.86 16.64 -6.86
C ASP A 126 1.88 16.23 -7.93
#